data_AF-A0A927L5F5-F1
#
_entry.id   AF-A0A927L5F5-F1
#
_cell.length_a   1.000
_cell.length_b   1.000
_cell.length_c   1.000
_cell.angle_alpha   90.00
_cell.angle_beta   90.00
_cell.angle_gamma   90.00
#
_symmetry.space_group_name_H-M   'P 1'
#
loop_
_entity.id
_entity.type
_entity.pdbx_description
1 polymer ?
#
loop_
_entity_poly.entity_id
_entity_poly.type
_entity_poly.pdbx_seq_one_letter_code
_entity_poly.pdbx_strand_id
1 'polypeptide(L)'
;MGREALLRVLVVAATAASAVTLTGGPASAATGVFKSGTNVVVNAAAGRANNITVSLSGSNVVIQDTADTLTAGVGCSVQVNGSVVCPVNLNSDTVVVNAGDGNDIITKTGNVRGDLKGESGNDVINGGPSPGSNILNGGPGNDTLNGGVTFDLLIGGTGADRLSGGGGASDIASYLESGSGVVVDIDNAADDGIGGEGDNVLTDVEIVYGSPSGDTLTGGTAGDILSGFGGNDLLVGGAGNDTLVGGAGGDSHSGGAGNDTLDAVDGVFGNDSLNGGTNTDTCTADTNDTKSACEA
;
A
#
# COMPACT_ATOMS: atom_id res chain seq x y z
N MET A 1 -30.08 9.61 43.54
CA MET A 1 -29.53 10.98 43.48
C MET A 1 -28.03 10.89 43.68
N GLY A 2 -27.26 11.59 42.85
CA GLY A 2 -25.81 11.78 43.05
C GLY A 2 -24.89 11.01 42.11
N ARG A 3 -25.03 11.18 40.79
CA ARG A 3 -23.87 11.07 39.89
C ARG A 3 -23.31 12.46 39.71
N GLU A 4 -22.06 12.69 40.09
CA GLU A 4 -21.16 13.63 39.41
C GLU A 4 -19.73 13.14 39.58
N ALA A 5 -19.20 12.49 38.54
CA ALA A 5 -17.77 12.45 38.31
C ALA A 5 -17.49 13.49 37.22
N LEU A 6 -17.03 14.66 37.66
CA LEU A 6 -16.44 15.68 36.80
C LEU A 6 -15.23 15.08 36.09
N LEU A 7 -15.33 14.88 34.77
CA LEU A 7 -14.16 14.69 33.94
C LEU A 7 -13.95 15.96 33.11
N ARG A 8 -13.01 16.79 33.58
CA ARG A 8 -12.39 17.84 32.77
C ARG A 8 -11.39 17.18 31.85
N VAL A 9 -11.58 17.27 30.53
CA VAL A 9 -10.50 17.02 29.57
C VAL A 9 -10.44 18.15 28.55
N LEU A 10 -9.18 18.49 28.30
CA LEU A 10 -8.55 19.58 27.60
C LEU A 10 -9.09 19.84 26.18
N VAL A 11 -9.51 21.07 25.93
CA VAL A 11 -9.67 21.60 24.57
C VAL A 11 -8.27 21.87 24.02
N VAL A 12 -7.82 21.09 23.04
CA VAL A 12 -6.69 21.48 22.18
C VAL A 12 -7.28 22.19 20.97
N ALA A 13 -7.01 23.49 20.87
CA ALA A 13 -7.35 24.28 19.71
C ALA A 13 -6.54 23.77 18.50
N ALA A 14 -7.21 23.44 17.40
CA ALA A 14 -6.56 23.30 16.10
C ALA A 14 -7.08 24.39 15.18
N THR A 15 -6.19 25.30 14.81
CA THR A 15 -6.34 26.18 13.65
C THR A 15 -6.48 25.33 12.39
N ALA A 16 -7.15 25.86 11.37
CA ALA A 16 -7.44 25.18 10.11
C ALA A 16 -6.23 24.38 9.57
N ALA A 17 -6.49 23.13 9.19
CA ALA A 17 -5.58 22.14 8.57
C ALA A 17 -5.00 21.01 9.44
N SER A 18 -5.53 20.69 10.62
CA SER A 18 -5.12 19.48 11.35
C SER A 18 -6.30 18.58 11.69
N ALA A 19 -6.18 17.29 11.35
CA ALA A 19 -7.14 16.25 11.66
C ALA A 19 -7.44 16.23 13.18
N VAL A 20 -8.72 16.34 13.53
CA VAL A 20 -9.17 16.32 14.93
C VAL A 20 -9.37 14.87 15.34
N THR A 21 -8.46 14.35 16.17
CA THR A 21 -8.64 13.04 16.79
C THR A 21 -9.51 13.21 18.04
N LEU A 22 -10.71 12.62 18.04
CA LEU A 22 -11.57 12.57 19.22
C LEU A 22 -11.17 11.38 20.07
N THR A 23 -10.58 11.63 21.25
CA THR A 23 -10.32 10.58 22.25
C THR A 23 -11.58 10.38 23.09
N GLY A 24 -12.22 9.22 22.92
CA GLY A 24 -13.25 8.72 23.82
C GLY A 24 -12.66 7.72 24.81
N GLY A 25 -13.03 7.83 26.09
CA GLY A 25 -12.56 6.96 27.18
C GLY A 25 -13.07 5.50 27.08
N PRO A 26 -12.91 4.73 28.18
CA PRO A 26 -12.28 3.42 28.17
C PRO A 26 -12.87 2.42 27.16
N ALA A 27 -11.99 1.82 26.35
CA ALA A 27 -12.09 0.51 25.68
C ALA A 27 -13.41 0.12 24.97
N SER A 28 -14.24 1.05 24.48
CA SER A 28 -15.36 0.68 23.59
C SER A 28 -16.04 1.83 22.82
N ALA A 29 -15.47 3.03 22.68
CA ALA A 29 -16.13 4.09 21.89
C ALA A 29 -15.17 5.16 21.40
N ALA A 30 -14.60 4.97 20.21
CA ALA A 30 -14.04 6.05 19.41
C ALA A 30 -14.17 5.75 17.91
N THR A 31 -15.40 5.75 17.41
CA THR A 31 -15.70 5.75 15.96
C THR A 31 -15.97 7.19 15.53
N GLY A 32 -15.07 7.76 14.73
CA GLY A 32 -15.18 9.15 14.29
C GLY A 32 -15.03 9.26 12.78
N VAL A 33 -16.07 9.74 12.10
CA VAL A 33 -15.98 10.13 10.69
C VAL A 33 -15.97 11.63 10.60
N PHE A 34 -14.96 12.26 10.01
CA PHE A 34 -14.94 13.72 9.88
C PHE A 34 -14.39 14.18 8.53
N LYS A 35 -14.88 15.36 8.09
CA LYS A 35 -14.29 16.08 6.96
C LYS A 35 -13.32 17.13 7.48
N SER A 36 -12.06 17.06 7.04
CA SER A 36 -11.03 18.05 7.35
C SER A 36 -10.42 18.57 6.05
N GLY A 37 -10.81 19.78 5.64
CA GLY A 37 -10.32 20.37 4.38
C GLY A 37 -10.66 19.47 3.19
N THR A 38 -9.63 18.89 2.58
CA THR A 38 -9.73 17.96 1.44
C THR A 38 -9.95 16.50 1.86
N ASN A 39 -9.84 16.10 3.13
CA ASN A 39 -9.90 14.68 3.48
C ASN A 39 -11.20 14.31 4.18
N VAL A 40 -11.67 13.08 3.94
CA VAL A 40 -12.66 12.40 4.79
C VAL A 40 -11.92 11.31 5.53
N VAL A 41 -11.92 11.35 6.86
CA VAL A 41 -11.18 10.40 7.70
C VAL A 41 -12.16 9.56 8.49
N VAL A 42 -11.96 8.26 8.47
CA VAL A 42 -12.67 7.25 9.25
C VAL A 42 -11.66 6.61 10.18
N ASN A 43 -11.88 6.76 11.49
CA ASN A 43 -11.12 6.03 12.51
C ASN A 43 -12.08 5.10 13.23
N ALA A 44 -11.81 3.79 13.16
CA ALA A 44 -12.49 2.81 13.98
C ALA A 44 -11.75 2.61 15.31
N ALA A 45 -12.46 2.01 16.27
CA ALA A 45 -11.98 1.84 17.64
C ALA A 45 -11.27 0.51 17.80
N ALA A 46 -10.32 0.43 18.73
CA ALA A 46 -9.64 -0.82 19.07
C ALA A 46 -10.61 -1.87 19.65
N GLY A 47 -10.48 -3.12 19.21
CA GLY A 47 -10.90 -4.32 19.95
C GLY A 47 -12.00 -5.18 19.34
N ARG A 48 -12.41 -4.98 18.08
CA ARG A 48 -13.34 -5.83 17.32
C ARG A 48 -13.11 -5.72 15.81
N ALA A 49 -13.49 -6.76 15.07
CA ALA A 49 -13.59 -6.77 13.62
C ALA A 49 -14.56 -5.69 13.10
N ASN A 50 -14.06 -4.76 12.28
CA ASN A 50 -14.77 -3.66 11.64
C ASN A 50 -15.00 -3.99 10.17
N ASN A 51 -16.26 -4.05 9.73
CA ASN A 51 -16.61 -4.21 8.32
C ASN A 51 -17.03 -2.86 7.75
N ILE A 52 -16.03 -2.12 7.26
CA ILE A 52 -16.15 -0.74 6.78
C ILE A 52 -16.39 -0.76 5.27
N THR A 53 -17.58 -0.33 4.86
CA THR A 53 -17.90 -0.07 3.46
C THR A 53 -17.89 1.42 3.18
N VAL A 54 -17.12 1.83 2.17
CA VAL A 54 -17.02 3.22 1.69
C VAL A 54 -17.58 3.31 0.27
N SER A 55 -18.71 3.98 0.09
CA SER A 55 -19.36 4.15 -1.21
C SER A 55 -19.39 5.61 -1.65
N LEU A 56 -19.16 5.88 -2.93
CA LEU A 56 -19.38 7.23 -3.49
C LEU A 56 -20.76 7.31 -4.16
N SER A 57 -21.53 8.33 -3.81
CA SER A 57 -22.79 8.67 -4.50
C SER A 57 -22.80 10.16 -4.87
N GLY A 58 -22.54 10.47 -6.14
CA GLY A 58 -22.48 11.85 -6.64
C GLY A 58 -21.33 12.63 -6.01
N SER A 59 -21.63 13.70 -5.27
CA SER A 59 -20.63 14.53 -4.56
C SER A 59 -20.48 14.17 -3.08
N ASN A 60 -20.93 13.00 -2.65
CA ASN A 60 -20.83 12.56 -1.26
C ASN A 60 -20.24 11.15 -1.17
N VAL A 61 -19.48 10.91 -0.11
CA VAL A 61 -19.06 9.58 0.35
C VAL A 61 -19.99 9.14 1.46
N VAL A 62 -20.46 7.89 1.36
CA VAL A 62 -21.26 7.17 2.34
C VAL A 62 -20.35 6.15 3.02
N ILE A 63 -20.26 6.21 4.33
CA ILE A 63 -19.49 5.26 5.15
C ILE A 63 -20.49 4.46 5.97
N GLN A 64 -20.29 3.15 5.97
CA GLN A 64 -21.08 2.18 6.71
C GLN A 64 -20.16 1.26 7.50
N ASP A 65 -20.55 1.02 8.74
CA ASP A 65 -19.98 0.01 9.60
C ASP A 65 -21.14 -0.80 10.17
N THR A 66 -21.07 -2.12 10.05
CA THR A 66 -22.13 -3.03 10.50
C THR A 66 -21.93 -3.51 11.94
N ALA A 67 -20.73 -3.38 12.48
CA ALA A 67 -20.37 -3.79 13.83
C ALA A 67 -20.54 -2.63 14.83
N ASP A 68 -20.32 -1.39 14.38
CA ASP A 68 -20.24 -0.24 15.25
C ASP A 68 -21.17 0.92 14.91
N THR A 69 -21.39 1.78 15.91
CA THR A 69 -22.17 3.01 15.72
C THR A 69 -21.27 4.08 15.17
N LEU A 70 -21.53 4.57 13.95
CA LEU A 70 -20.79 5.69 13.38
C LEU A 70 -21.27 7.04 13.93
N THR A 71 -20.32 7.94 14.22
CA THR A 71 -20.62 9.33 14.56
C THR A 71 -20.23 10.25 13.39
N ALA A 72 -21.08 11.23 13.08
CA ALA A 72 -20.77 12.25 12.10
C ALA A 72 -20.01 13.41 12.74
N GLY A 73 -18.85 13.71 12.18
CA GLY A 73 -18.04 14.89 12.45
C GLY A 73 -18.48 16.09 11.61
N VAL A 74 -17.70 17.15 11.68
CA VAL A 74 -18.01 18.44 11.02
C VAL A 74 -18.25 18.25 9.52
N GLY A 75 -19.37 18.77 9.03
CA GLY A 75 -19.74 18.74 7.61
C GLY A 75 -20.31 17.41 7.11
N CYS A 76 -20.36 16.37 7.95
CA CYS A 76 -20.99 15.10 7.64
C CYS A 76 -22.37 14.99 8.30
N SER A 77 -23.20 14.05 7.83
CA SER A 77 -24.55 13.80 8.36
C SER A 77 -24.79 12.31 8.57
N VAL A 78 -25.37 11.94 9.72
CA VAL A 78 -25.82 10.57 9.97
C VAL A 78 -27.17 10.36 9.29
N GLN A 79 -27.28 9.29 8.51
CA GLN A 79 -28.50 8.88 7.84
C GLN A 79 -29.32 7.93 8.72
N VAL A 80 -30.62 7.80 8.40
CA VAL A 80 -31.56 6.97 9.17
C VAL A 80 -31.21 5.48 9.21
N ASN A 81 -30.39 5.00 8.27
CA ASN A 81 -29.90 3.63 8.19
C ASN A 81 -28.55 3.42 8.92
N GLY A 82 -28.08 4.39 9.71
CA GLY A 82 -26.82 4.31 10.44
C GLY A 82 -25.57 4.64 9.61
N SER A 83 -25.72 4.94 8.32
CA SER A 83 -24.59 5.40 7.49
C SER A 83 -24.22 6.86 7.79
N VAL A 84 -22.95 7.21 7.60
CA VAL A 84 -22.50 8.61 7.62
C VAL A 84 -22.22 9.09 6.21
N VAL A 85 -22.76 10.26 5.86
CA VAL A 85 -22.59 10.88 4.53
C VAL A 85 -21.78 12.15 4.68
N CYS A 86 -20.66 12.22 3.97
CA CYS A 86 -19.75 13.36 3.94
C CYS A 86 -19.64 13.92 2.51
N PRO A 87 -19.82 15.24 2.30
CA PRO A 87 -19.60 15.85 1.00
C PRO A 87 -18.11 15.80 0.62
N VAL A 88 -17.80 15.59 -0.65
CA VAL A 88 -16.43 15.49 -1.19
C VAL A 88 -16.27 16.16 -2.54
N ASN A 89 -15.06 16.61 -2.84
CA ASN A 89 -14.60 16.98 -4.18
C ASN A 89 -13.75 15.86 -4.78
N LEU A 90 -14.26 15.22 -5.84
CA LEU A 90 -13.67 14.03 -6.46
C LEU A 90 -12.25 14.24 -7.02
N ASN A 91 -11.83 15.48 -7.24
CA ASN A 91 -10.50 15.77 -7.80
C ASN A 91 -9.42 15.93 -6.73
N SER A 92 -9.79 16.45 -5.55
CA SER A 92 -8.85 16.83 -4.50
C SER A 92 -8.94 15.96 -3.25
N ASP A 93 -10.07 15.30 -3.05
CA ASP A 93 -10.36 14.66 -1.78
C ASP A 93 -9.89 13.21 -1.74
N THR A 94 -9.30 12.83 -0.61
CA THR A 94 -8.90 11.45 -0.29
C THR A 94 -9.76 10.95 0.87
N VAL A 95 -10.19 9.70 0.78
CA VAL A 95 -10.81 9.00 1.91
C VAL A 95 -9.72 8.22 2.63
N VAL A 96 -9.51 8.53 3.90
CA VAL A 96 -8.61 7.80 4.80
C VAL A 96 -9.44 6.89 5.68
N VAL A 97 -9.12 5.61 5.72
CA VAL A 97 -9.74 4.62 6.61
C VAL A 97 -8.66 3.97 7.44
N ASN A 98 -8.77 4.06 8.76
CA ASN A 98 -7.96 3.28 9.70
C ASN A 98 -8.92 2.34 10.43
N ALA A 99 -8.84 1.05 10.13
CA ALA A 99 -9.79 0.06 10.62
C ALA A 99 -9.47 -0.36 12.07
N GLY A 100 -8.19 -0.39 12.45
CA GLY A 100 -7.78 -0.49 13.85
C GLY A 100 -7.47 -1.94 14.25
N ASP A 101 -7.70 -2.30 15.52
CA ASP A 101 -7.40 -3.67 15.95
C ASP A 101 -8.57 -4.61 15.63
N GLY A 102 -8.30 -5.71 14.94
CA GLY A 102 -9.28 -6.73 14.59
C GLY A 102 -9.06 -7.25 13.18
N ASN A 103 -9.81 -8.28 12.79
CA ASN A 103 -9.83 -8.73 11.40
C ASN A 103 -10.93 -7.95 10.67
N ASP A 104 -10.52 -7.02 9.83
CA ASP A 104 -11.36 -5.97 9.28
C ASP A 104 -11.58 -6.18 7.78
N ILE A 105 -12.71 -5.70 7.29
CA ILE A 105 -13.02 -5.71 5.86
C ILE A 105 -13.25 -4.27 5.42
N ILE A 106 -12.34 -3.76 4.60
CA ILE A 106 -12.46 -2.43 3.99
C ILE A 106 -12.86 -2.64 2.54
N THR A 107 -14.07 -2.21 2.18
CA THR A 107 -14.54 -2.26 0.80
C THR A 107 -14.86 -0.88 0.28
N LYS A 108 -14.04 -0.41 -0.65
CA LYS A 108 -14.30 0.82 -1.38
C LYS A 108 -15.10 0.50 -2.65
N THR A 109 -16.25 1.17 -2.82
CA THR A 109 -17.12 1.03 -4.00
C THR A 109 -17.26 2.34 -4.76
N GLY A 110 -16.52 3.38 -4.36
CA GLY A 110 -16.60 4.73 -4.91
C GLY A 110 -15.37 5.15 -5.71
N ASN A 111 -15.53 6.21 -6.49
CA ASN A 111 -14.54 6.69 -7.46
C ASN A 111 -13.71 7.85 -6.89
N VAL A 112 -13.08 7.64 -5.73
CA VAL A 112 -12.19 8.61 -5.07
C VAL A 112 -10.86 7.94 -4.75
N ARG A 113 -9.79 8.68 -4.47
CA ARG A 113 -8.57 8.06 -3.94
C ARG A 113 -8.79 7.59 -2.50
N GLY A 114 -8.26 6.41 -2.18
CA GLY A 114 -8.30 5.80 -0.84
C GLY A 114 -6.91 5.70 -0.23
N ASP A 115 -6.78 6.04 1.06
CA ASP A 115 -5.68 5.62 1.93
C ASP A 115 -6.30 4.68 2.96
N LEU A 116 -6.19 3.38 2.71
CA LEU A 116 -6.94 2.33 3.38
C LEU A 116 -6.00 1.48 4.21
N LYS A 117 -6.21 1.46 5.53
CA LYS A 117 -5.32 0.79 6.49
C LYS A 117 -6.10 -0.22 7.32
N GLY A 118 -5.68 -1.46 7.24
CA GLY A 118 -6.17 -2.55 8.09
C GLY A 118 -5.79 -2.32 9.55
N GLU A 119 -4.51 -1.99 9.76
CA GLU A 119 -3.85 -1.88 11.06
C GLU A 119 -3.54 -3.27 11.63
N SER A 120 -4.07 -3.68 12.79
CA SER A 120 -3.67 -4.95 13.40
C SER A 120 -4.72 -6.02 13.23
N GLY A 121 -4.38 -7.16 12.64
CA GLY A 121 -5.26 -8.30 12.45
C GLY A 121 -5.16 -8.83 11.03
N ASN A 122 -6.01 -9.79 10.68
CA ASN A 122 -6.03 -10.34 9.32
C ASN A 122 -7.14 -9.66 8.51
N ASP A 123 -6.74 -8.71 7.69
CA ASP A 123 -7.62 -7.75 7.06
C ASP A 123 -7.86 -8.06 5.58
N VAL A 124 -9.00 -7.62 5.07
CA VAL A 124 -9.32 -7.68 3.64
C VAL A 124 -9.58 -6.27 3.15
N ILE A 125 -8.67 -5.77 2.31
CA ILE A 125 -8.75 -4.42 1.77
C ILE A 125 -9.00 -4.49 0.26
N ASN A 126 -10.14 -3.95 -0.16
CA ASN A 126 -10.53 -3.87 -1.56
C ASN A 126 -10.55 -2.39 -1.99
N GLY A 127 -9.57 -1.98 -2.81
CA GLY A 127 -9.40 -0.61 -3.32
C GLY A 127 -10.50 -0.15 -4.29
N GLY A 128 -11.24 -1.11 -4.85
CA GLY A 128 -12.50 -0.87 -5.52
C GLY A 128 -12.36 -0.43 -6.98
N PRO A 129 -13.41 0.18 -7.56
CA PRO A 129 -13.43 0.56 -8.97
C PRO A 129 -12.72 1.90 -9.24
N SER A 130 -12.44 2.14 -10.53
CA SER A 130 -11.89 3.40 -11.06
C SER A 130 -12.88 4.57 -11.04
N PRO A 131 -12.42 5.84 -11.17
CA PRO A 131 -11.03 6.31 -11.11
C PRO A 131 -10.58 6.64 -9.67
N GLY A 132 -9.58 5.94 -9.15
CA GLY A 132 -8.95 6.37 -7.91
C GLY A 132 -7.86 5.41 -7.49
N SER A 133 -6.61 5.84 -7.71
CA SER A 133 -5.41 5.19 -7.17
C SER A 133 -5.41 5.22 -5.65
N ASN A 134 -5.08 4.09 -5.06
CA ASN A 134 -5.17 3.87 -3.63
C ASN A 134 -3.80 3.53 -3.04
N ILE A 135 -3.69 3.79 -1.74
CA ILE A 135 -2.69 3.20 -0.88
C ILE A 135 -3.44 2.19 -0.02
N LEU A 136 -3.05 0.92 -0.11
CA LEU A 136 -3.55 -0.17 0.71
C LEU A 136 -2.42 -0.60 1.63
N ASN A 137 -2.64 -0.50 2.93
CA ASN A 137 -1.70 -0.97 3.94
C ASN A 137 -2.41 -2.00 4.83
N GLY A 138 -1.98 -3.25 4.78
CA GLY A 138 -2.50 -4.31 5.66
C GLY A 138 -2.15 -4.01 7.11
N GLY A 139 -0.85 -3.97 7.39
CA GLY A 139 -0.29 -3.76 8.71
C GLY A 139 0.18 -5.08 9.30
N PRO A 140 0.15 -5.26 10.63
CA PRO A 140 0.44 -6.56 11.21
C PRO A 140 -0.70 -7.58 11.07
N GLY A 141 -0.42 -8.73 10.46
CA GLY A 141 -1.30 -9.88 10.37
C GLY A 141 -1.16 -10.57 9.02
N ASN A 142 -2.10 -11.45 8.69
CA ASN A 142 -2.11 -12.07 7.37
C ASN A 142 -3.23 -11.43 6.54
N ASP A 143 -2.86 -10.47 5.70
CA ASP A 143 -3.79 -9.59 5.03
C ASP A 143 -4.06 -10.01 3.59
N THR A 144 -5.15 -9.50 3.02
CA THR A 144 -5.49 -9.64 1.61
C THR A 144 -5.78 -8.28 1.03
N LEU A 145 -4.88 -7.84 0.14
CA LEU A 145 -4.94 -6.54 -0.51
C LEU A 145 -5.29 -6.75 -1.99
N ASN A 146 -6.37 -6.11 -2.43
CA ASN A 146 -6.79 -6.09 -3.83
C ASN A 146 -6.88 -4.64 -4.30
N GLY A 147 -5.93 -4.20 -5.13
CA GLY A 147 -5.84 -2.83 -5.64
C GLY A 147 -7.08 -2.44 -6.45
N GLY A 148 -7.33 -3.15 -7.54
CA GLY A 148 -8.49 -2.92 -8.38
C GLY A 148 -8.10 -2.74 -9.84
N VAL A 149 -8.56 -1.65 -10.47
CA VAL A 149 -8.35 -1.42 -11.91
C VAL A 149 -7.45 -0.22 -12.23
N THR A 150 -6.97 0.46 -11.21
CA THR A 150 -6.17 1.69 -11.32
C THR A 150 -4.85 1.47 -10.63
N PHE A 151 -3.87 2.33 -10.89
CA PHE A 151 -2.58 2.24 -10.20
C PHE A 151 -2.80 2.27 -8.69
N ASP A 152 -2.33 1.26 -7.98
CA ASP A 152 -2.44 1.11 -6.54
C ASP A 152 -1.06 0.81 -5.92
N LEU A 153 -0.85 1.31 -4.71
CA LEU A 153 0.29 0.97 -3.87
C LEU A 153 -0.17 -0.01 -2.80
N LEU A 154 0.41 -1.20 -2.79
CA LEU A 154 0.13 -2.29 -1.87
C LEU A 154 1.29 -2.45 -0.89
N ILE A 155 0.99 -2.38 0.40
CA ILE A 155 1.93 -2.59 1.50
C ILE A 155 1.31 -3.66 2.38
N GLY A 156 1.85 -4.88 2.34
CA GLY A 156 1.36 -5.98 3.17
C GLY A 156 1.55 -5.65 4.64
N GLY A 157 2.81 -5.56 5.06
CA GLY A 157 3.18 -5.21 6.42
C GLY A 157 3.99 -6.34 7.03
N THR A 158 3.53 -6.90 8.14
CA THR A 158 4.18 -8.07 8.73
C THR A 158 3.20 -9.22 8.83
N GLY A 159 3.64 -10.44 8.52
CA GLY A 159 2.78 -11.62 8.46
C GLY A 159 2.54 -12.03 7.00
N ALA A 160 1.85 -13.14 6.78
CA ALA A 160 1.75 -13.74 5.44
C ALA A 160 0.64 -13.05 4.64
N ASP A 161 1.02 -12.11 3.77
CA ASP A 161 0.10 -11.25 3.05
C ASP A 161 -0.15 -11.70 1.62
N ARG A 162 -1.34 -11.41 1.10
CA ARG A 162 -1.69 -11.65 -0.31
C ARG A 162 -1.87 -10.32 -1.03
N LEU A 163 -1.06 -10.05 -2.04
CA LEU A 163 -0.98 -8.76 -2.74
C LEU A 163 -1.36 -8.90 -4.21
N SER A 164 -2.57 -8.42 -4.56
CA SER A 164 -3.09 -8.41 -5.94
C SER A 164 -3.24 -6.96 -6.41
N GLY A 165 -2.53 -6.59 -7.47
CA GLY A 165 -2.67 -5.28 -8.12
C GLY A 165 -4.04 -5.16 -8.78
N GLY A 166 -4.35 -6.17 -9.58
CA GLY A 166 -5.65 -6.38 -10.19
C GLY A 166 -5.56 -6.27 -11.71
N GLY A 167 -6.11 -5.22 -12.32
CA GLY A 167 -6.08 -5.10 -13.78
C GLY A 167 -5.85 -3.70 -14.29
N GLY A 168 -5.31 -3.57 -15.49
CA GLY A 168 -5.33 -2.31 -16.22
C GLY A 168 -4.07 -1.47 -16.06
N ALA A 169 -3.91 -0.76 -14.94
CA ALA A 169 -2.73 0.07 -14.68
C ALA A 169 -1.68 -0.73 -13.91
N SER A 170 -0.41 -0.29 -13.98
CA SER A 170 0.66 -0.92 -13.20
C SER A 170 0.46 -0.69 -11.71
N ASP A 171 0.64 -1.73 -10.91
CA ASP A 171 0.49 -1.69 -9.46
C ASP A 171 1.83 -1.95 -8.75
N ILE A 172 2.00 -1.38 -7.55
CA ILE A 172 3.23 -1.52 -6.76
C ILE A 172 2.99 -2.43 -5.57
N ALA A 173 3.77 -3.51 -5.44
CA ALA A 173 4.03 -4.15 -4.15
C ALA A 173 5.28 -3.51 -3.51
N SER A 174 5.15 -2.97 -2.30
CA SER A 174 6.20 -2.17 -1.67
C SER A 174 6.66 -2.74 -0.33
N TYR A 175 7.95 -3.08 -0.27
CA TYR A 175 8.68 -3.53 0.91
C TYR A 175 9.62 -2.45 1.49
N LEU A 176 9.48 -1.20 1.05
CA LEU A 176 10.31 -0.06 1.48
C LEU A 176 10.37 0.17 3.00
N GLU A 177 9.32 -0.22 3.72
CA GLU A 177 9.27 -0.07 5.19
C GLU A 177 9.87 -1.27 5.93
N SER A 178 10.28 -2.31 5.21
CA SER A 178 10.99 -3.45 5.79
C SER A 178 12.37 -3.04 6.29
N GLY A 179 12.70 -3.45 7.51
CA GLY A 179 14.03 -3.28 8.09
C GLY A 179 15.02 -4.39 7.73
N SER A 180 14.65 -5.31 6.83
CA SER A 180 15.45 -6.48 6.44
C SER A 180 15.25 -6.80 4.97
N GLY A 181 16.24 -7.46 4.38
CA GLY A 181 16.18 -7.91 2.99
C GLY A 181 14.99 -8.85 2.74
N VAL A 182 14.34 -8.67 1.60
CA VAL A 182 13.19 -9.48 1.18
C VAL A 182 13.54 -10.40 0.02
N VAL A 183 12.82 -11.51 -0.10
CA VAL A 183 12.81 -12.36 -1.29
C VAL A 183 11.40 -12.23 -1.87
N VAL A 184 11.29 -11.81 -3.13
CA VAL A 184 9.99 -11.56 -3.77
C VAL A 184 10.03 -12.04 -5.21
N ASP A 185 9.14 -12.95 -5.57
CA ASP A 185 8.98 -13.47 -6.91
C ASP A 185 7.53 -13.22 -7.40
N ILE A 186 7.36 -12.60 -8.57
CA ILE A 186 6.01 -12.31 -9.14
C ILE A 186 5.43 -13.57 -9.81
N ASP A 187 5.03 -14.57 -9.01
CA ASP A 187 4.58 -15.87 -9.50
C ASP A 187 3.30 -16.44 -8.83
N ASN A 188 2.70 -15.70 -7.88
CA ASN A 188 1.56 -16.12 -7.08
C ASN A 188 1.80 -17.40 -6.23
N ALA A 189 3.06 -17.70 -5.91
CA ALA A 189 3.43 -18.58 -4.80
C ALA A 189 3.39 -17.81 -3.47
N ALA A 190 3.46 -18.53 -2.35
CA ALA A 190 3.28 -17.95 -1.00
C ALA A 190 4.57 -18.15 -0.18
N ASP A 191 5.65 -17.59 -0.71
CA ASP A 191 7.02 -17.72 -0.23
C ASP A 191 7.81 -16.40 -0.32
N ASP A 192 7.10 -15.29 -0.51
CA ASP A 192 7.67 -13.95 -0.59
C ASP A 192 7.84 -13.29 0.80
N GLY A 193 8.45 -12.11 0.80
CA GLY A 193 8.60 -11.21 1.95
C GLY A 193 9.92 -11.39 2.70
N ILE A 194 9.93 -11.05 3.99
CA ILE A 194 11.08 -11.34 4.85
C ILE A 194 11.16 -12.86 5.07
N GLY A 195 12.36 -13.44 5.03
CA GLY A 195 12.55 -14.90 5.02
C GLY A 195 11.60 -15.71 5.92
N GLY A 196 10.66 -16.43 5.29
CA GLY A 196 9.68 -17.30 5.94
C GLY A 196 8.37 -16.64 6.37
N GLU A 197 8.15 -15.38 6.00
CA GLU A 197 6.88 -14.65 6.17
C GLU A 197 5.76 -15.28 5.34
N GLY A 198 6.03 -15.58 4.07
CA GLY A 198 5.11 -16.31 3.20
C GLY A 198 4.08 -15.41 2.54
N ASP A 199 4.50 -14.19 2.19
CA ASP A 199 3.73 -13.32 1.33
C ASP A 199 3.49 -13.99 -0.03
N ASN A 200 2.47 -13.53 -0.72
CA ASN A 200 2.10 -13.95 -2.06
C ASN A 200 1.88 -12.71 -2.91
N VAL A 201 2.90 -12.36 -3.68
CA VAL A 201 2.83 -11.33 -4.72
C VAL A 201 2.29 -11.97 -5.99
N LEU A 202 1.14 -11.46 -6.45
CA LEU A 202 0.45 -12.06 -7.58
C LEU A 202 1.04 -11.63 -8.91
N THR A 203 0.79 -12.44 -9.93
CA THR A 203 1.16 -12.16 -11.32
C THR A 203 0.46 -10.96 -11.96
N ASP A 204 -0.36 -10.24 -11.20
CA ASP A 204 -1.05 -9.01 -11.60
C ASP A 204 -0.50 -7.77 -10.88
N VAL A 205 0.72 -7.88 -10.35
CA VAL A 205 1.58 -6.79 -9.89
C VAL A 205 2.70 -6.63 -10.91
N GLU A 206 2.97 -5.39 -11.34
CA GLU A 206 3.99 -5.08 -12.34
C GLU A 206 5.22 -4.39 -11.76
N ILE A 207 5.13 -3.89 -10.53
CA ILE A 207 6.21 -3.13 -9.90
C ILE A 207 6.48 -3.68 -8.50
N VAL A 208 7.74 -4.01 -8.23
CA VAL A 208 8.20 -4.39 -6.89
C VAL A 208 9.25 -3.42 -6.42
N TYR A 209 8.98 -2.83 -5.26
CA TYR A 209 9.94 -2.03 -4.51
C TYR A 209 10.50 -2.86 -3.36
N GLY A 210 11.81 -3.08 -3.38
CA GLY A 210 12.57 -3.71 -2.31
C GLY A 210 12.66 -2.86 -1.04
N SER A 211 13.50 -3.32 -0.13
CA SER A 211 13.81 -2.69 1.14
C SER A 211 15.09 -1.85 1.06
N PRO A 212 15.48 -1.12 2.12
CA PRO A 212 16.81 -0.53 2.21
C PRO A 212 17.94 -1.52 2.57
N SER A 213 17.73 -2.83 2.39
CA SER A 213 18.68 -3.92 2.69
C SER A 213 18.85 -4.82 1.46
N GLY A 214 19.83 -5.73 1.49
CA GLY A 214 20.07 -6.65 0.36
C GLY A 214 18.88 -7.58 0.08
N ASP A 215 18.24 -7.36 -1.07
CA ASP A 215 17.03 -8.05 -1.51
C ASP A 215 17.28 -9.08 -2.62
N THR A 216 16.31 -9.94 -2.87
CA THR A 216 16.22 -10.77 -4.07
C THR A 216 14.84 -10.57 -4.69
N LEU A 217 14.79 -9.90 -5.84
CA LEU A 217 13.56 -9.58 -6.54
C LEU A 217 13.56 -10.27 -7.91
N THR A 218 12.51 -11.05 -8.18
CA THR A 218 12.31 -11.75 -9.45
C THR A 218 10.98 -11.31 -10.08
N GLY A 219 11.05 -10.78 -11.30
CA GLY A 219 9.89 -10.49 -12.13
C GLY A 219 9.24 -11.77 -12.68
N GLY A 220 8.10 -11.60 -13.33
CA GLY A 220 7.28 -12.66 -13.86
C GLY A 220 7.49 -12.87 -15.36
N THR A 221 6.37 -12.86 -16.09
CA THR A 221 6.33 -13.05 -17.55
C THR A 221 5.83 -11.82 -18.30
N ALA A 222 5.49 -10.76 -17.56
CA ALA A 222 5.11 -9.46 -18.07
C ALA A 222 6.35 -8.55 -18.10
N GLY A 223 6.22 -7.32 -18.61
CA GLY A 223 7.29 -6.34 -18.44
C GLY A 223 7.20 -5.73 -17.05
N ASP A 224 8.17 -6.03 -16.20
CA ASP A 224 8.15 -5.70 -14.78
C ASP A 224 9.16 -4.60 -14.42
N ILE A 225 8.89 -3.89 -13.32
CA ILE A 225 9.81 -2.88 -12.76
C ILE A 225 10.27 -3.34 -11.38
N LEU A 226 11.55 -3.60 -11.24
CA LEU A 226 12.16 -4.04 -9.97
C LEU A 226 13.12 -2.95 -9.48
N SER A 227 12.95 -2.50 -8.24
CA SER A 227 13.81 -1.49 -7.62
C SER A 227 14.36 -2.00 -6.29
N GLY A 228 15.67 -2.23 -6.19
CA GLY A 228 16.36 -2.71 -4.97
C GLY A 228 16.56 -1.61 -3.92
N PHE A 229 16.70 -0.35 -4.34
CA PHE A 229 16.95 0.83 -3.50
C PHE A 229 18.33 0.87 -2.84
N GLY A 230 18.57 0.11 -1.78
CA GLY A 230 19.84 0.15 -1.10
C GLY A 230 20.12 -1.18 -0.49
N GLY A 231 21.36 -1.64 -0.53
CA GLY A 231 21.64 -3.02 -0.22
C GLY A 231 22.65 -3.59 -1.18
N ASN A 232 22.78 -4.91 -1.21
CA ASN A 232 23.44 -5.58 -2.31
C ASN A 232 22.37 -6.51 -2.86
N ASP A 233 21.76 -6.12 -3.98
CA ASP A 233 20.51 -6.69 -4.43
C ASP A 233 20.72 -7.69 -5.56
N LEU A 234 19.86 -8.69 -5.64
CA LEU A 234 19.73 -9.58 -6.79
C LEU A 234 18.42 -9.27 -7.51
N LEU A 235 18.51 -8.73 -8.72
CA LEU A 235 17.37 -8.38 -9.54
C LEU A 235 17.33 -9.28 -10.79
N VAL A 236 16.23 -9.99 -10.99
CA VAL A 236 16.02 -10.89 -12.13
C VAL A 236 14.72 -10.51 -12.84
N GLY A 237 14.78 -9.97 -14.06
CA GLY A 237 13.61 -9.48 -14.80
C GLY A 237 12.68 -10.61 -15.23
N GLY A 238 13.25 -11.65 -15.84
CA GLY A 238 12.50 -12.83 -16.23
C GLY A 238 12.22 -12.83 -17.72
N ALA A 239 10.93 -12.90 -18.09
CA ALA A 239 10.52 -12.74 -19.48
C ALA A 239 9.63 -11.51 -19.59
N GLY A 240 9.84 -10.66 -20.59
CA GLY A 240 9.18 -9.36 -20.61
C GLY A 240 10.12 -8.31 -21.17
N ASN A 241 9.70 -7.06 -21.15
CA ASN A 241 10.67 -5.97 -21.32
C ASN A 241 10.77 -5.32 -19.95
N ASP A 242 11.82 -5.65 -19.23
CA ASP A 242 11.91 -5.37 -17.80
C ASP A 242 12.72 -4.10 -17.54
N THR A 243 12.46 -3.45 -16.41
CA THR A 243 13.27 -2.35 -15.90
C THR A 243 13.81 -2.70 -14.52
N LEU A 244 15.12 -2.81 -14.41
CA LEU A 244 15.80 -3.22 -13.18
C LEU A 244 16.66 -2.07 -12.68
N VAL A 245 16.37 -1.56 -11.48
CA VAL A 245 17.07 -0.46 -10.83
C VAL A 245 17.70 -0.97 -9.55
N GLY A 246 19.03 -1.09 -9.51
CA GLY A 246 19.77 -1.62 -8.35
C GLY A 246 19.62 -0.68 -7.17
N GLY A 247 20.15 0.53 -7.33
CA GLY A 247 20.16 1.53 -6.28
C GLY A 247 21.57 1.62 -5.71
N ALA A 248 21.70 1.83 -4.40
CA ALA A 248 23.00 1.99 -3.77
C ALA A 248 23.55 0.65 -3.26
N GLY A 249 24.76 0.30 -3.68
CA GLY A 249 25.50 -0.86 -3.20
C GLY A 249 25.80 -1.83 -4.34
N GLY A 250 26.29 -3.03 -4.00
CA GLY A 250 26.83 -3.95 -5.01
C GLY A 250 25.78 -4.92 -5.51
N ASP A 251 25.19 -4.60 -6.66
CA ASP A 251 23.99 -5.25 -7.18
C ASP A 251 24.28 -6.21 -8.34
N SER A 252 23.39 -7.17 -8.52
CA SER A 252 23.44 -8.16 -9.60
C SER A 252 22.13 -8.12 -10.38
N HIS A 253 22.19 -7.68 -11.63
CA HIS A 253 21.05 -7.60 -12.54
C HIS A 253 21.12 -8.70 -13.60
N SER A 254 19.99 -9.37 -13.82
CA SER A 254 19.77 -10.28 -14.94
C SER A 254 18.46 -9.91 -15.62
N GLY A 255 18.50 -9.25 -16.79
CA GLY A 255 17.31 -8.88 -17.55
C GLY A 255 16.50 -10.10 -17.95
N GLY A 256 17.11 -10.98 -18.76
CA GLY A 256 16.52 -12.26 -19.11
C GLY A 256 16.09 -12.28 -20.57
N ALA A 257 14.80 -12.43 -20.84
CA ALA A 257 14.27 -12.52 -22.20
C ALA A 257 13.39 -11.33 -22.55
N GLY A 258 13.83 -10.56 -23.54
CA GLY A 258 13.10 -9.42 -24.10
C GLY A 258 14.01 -8.20 -24.11
N ASN A 259 13.48 -7.01 -24.31
CA ASN A 259 14.31 -5.81 -24.44
C ASN A 259 14.35 -5.09 -23.09
N ASP A 260 15.40 -5.32 -22.31
CA ASP A 260 15.45 -4.92 -20.91
C ASP A 260 16.20 -3.59 -20.72
N THR A 261 15.88 -2.89 -19.64
CA THR A 261 16.58 -1.69 -19.19
C THR A 261 17.14 -1.92 -17.80
N LEU A 262 18.47 -1.94 -17.68
CA LEU A 262 19.18 -2.14 -16.44
C LEU A 262 19.87 -0.83 -16.06
N ASP A 263 19.58 -0.31 -14.88
CA ASP A 263 20.19 0.91 -14.33
C ASP A 263 20.83 0.61 -12.97
N ALA A 264 22.15 0.77 -12.92
CA ALA A 264 22.96 0.66 -11.73
C ALA A 264 23.84 1.91 -11.54
N VAL A 265 23.33 3.09 -11.89
CA VAL A 265 24.05 4.34 -11.63
C VAL A 265 23.84 4.77 -10.18
N ASP A 266 24.90 4.67 -9.37
CA ASP A 266 24.87 5.02 -7.95
C ASP A 266 26.04 5.93 -7.51
N GLY A 267 27.01 6.13 -8.42
CA GLY A 267 28.21 6.92 -8.23
C GLY A 267 29.45 6.07 -7.92
N VAL A 268 29.68 5.80 -6.64
CA VAL A 268 30.87 5.05 -6.16
C VAL A 268 30.50 4.01 -5.12
N PHE A 269 29.20 3.75 -4.94
CA PHE A 269 28.77 2.67 -4.08
C PHE A 269 28.80 1.38 -4.92
N GLY A 270 29.03 0.25 -4.26
CA GLY A 270 29.05 -1.04 -4.95
C GLY A 270 30.11 -1.22 -6.05
N ASN A 271 30.08 -2.41 -6.65
CA ASN A 271 30.44 -2.60 -8.04
C ASN A 271 29.40 -3.56 -8.58
N ASP A 272 28.72 -3.17 -9.64
CA ASP A 272 27.54 -3.89 -10.11
C ASP A 272 27.88 -4.90 -11.20
N SER A 273 27.00 -5.88 -11.35
CA SER A 273 27.04 -6.84 -12.45
C SER A 273 25.74 -6.82 -13.22
N LEU A 274 25.79 -6.36 -14.46
CA LEU A 274 24.64 -6.26 -15.35
C LEU A 274 24.76 -7.27 -16.48
N ASN A 275 23.75 -8.14 -16.60
CA ASN A 275 23.57 -9.04 -17.72
C ASN A 275 22.20 -8.78 -18.35
N GLY A 276 22.16 -8.17 -19.53
CA GLY A 276 20.88 -7.92 -20.23
C GLY A 276 20.17 -9.21 -20.63
N GLY A 277 20.93 -10.22 -21.06
CA GLY A 277 20.41 -11.54 -21.39
C GLY A 277 20.24 -11.73 -22.89
N THR A 278 19.00 -11.92 -23.34
CA THR A 278 18.68 -12.17 -24.75
C THR A 278 17.83 -11.06 -25.32
N ASN A 279 18.07 -10.76 -26.60
CA ASN A 279 17.49 -9.65 -27.37
C ASN A 279 18.31 -8.37 -27.22
N THR A 280 17.68 -7.19 -27.12
CA THR A 280 18.36 -5.90 -27.18
C THR A 280 18.12 -5.12 -25.92
N ASP A 281 19.17 -4.97 -25.14
CA ASP A 281 19.14 -4.53 -23.77
C ASP A 281 19.93 -3.23 -23.59
N THR A 282 19.42 -2.33 -22.75
CA THR A 282 20.05 -1.05 -22.43
C THR A 282 20.59 -1.12 -21.00
N CYS A 283 21.92 -1.02 -20.84
CA CYS A 283 22.55 -1.09 -19.52
C CYS A 283 23.30 0.20 -19.18
N THR A 284 22.80 0.94 -18.19
CA THR A 284 23.46 2.13 -17.64
C THR A 284 24.12 1.75 -16.31
N ALA A 285 25.40 2.09 -16.15
CA ALA A 285 26.19 1.78 -14.95
C ALA A 285 27.44 2.66 -14.93
N ASP A 286 28.08 2.73 -13.78
CA ASP A 286 29.31 3.48 -13.53
C ASP A 286 30.56 2.76 -14.07
N THR A 287 31.73 3.38 -13.86
CA THR A 287 32.97 2.94 -14.51
C THR A 287 33.55 1.64 -13.94
N ASN A 288 33.17 1.27 -12.72
CA ASN A 288 33.72 0.09 -12.04
C ASN A 288 32.86 -1.15 -12.22
N ASP A 289 31.71 -1.02 -12.88
CA ASP A 289 30.74 -2.08 -13.02
C ASP A 289 31.04 -2.97 -14.21
N THR A 290 30.47 -4.16 -14.18
CA THR A 290 30.59 -5.16 -15.23
C THR A 290 29.30 -5.22 -16.03
N LYS A 291 29.42 -5.22 -17.36
CA LYS A 291 28.28 -5.34 -18.29
C LYS A 291 28.51 -6.51 -19.24
N SER A 292 27.46 -7.27 -19.50
CA SER A 292 27.44 -8.35 -20.49
C SER A 292 26.07 -8.41 -21.15
N ALA A 293 26.02 -8.85 -22.42
CA ALA A 293 24.78 -8.87 -23.20
C ALA A 293 23.99 -7.56 -23.10
N CYS A 294 24.69 -6.44 -23.28
CA CYS A 294 24.12 -5.10 -23.27
C CYS A 294 24.49 -4.42 -24.59
N GLU A 295 23.52 -3.83 -25.24
CA GLU A 295 23.71 -2.99 -26.42
C GLU A 295 24.01 -1.54 -26.02
N ALA A 296 24.48 -0.77 -27.01
CA ALA A 296 24.91 0.62 -26.84
C ALA A 296 23.74 1.61 -26.88
#